data_AF-A0A4R0FQ24-F1
#
_entry.id   AF-A0A4R0FQ24-F1
#
_cell.length_a   1.000
_cell.length_b   1.000
_cell.length_c   1.000
_cell.angle_alpha   90.00
_cell.angle_beta   90.00
_cell.angle_gamma   90.00
#
_symmetry.space_group_name_H-M   'P 1'
#
loop_
_entity.id
_entity.type
_entity.pdbx_description
1 polymer ?
#
loop_
_entity_poly.entity_id
_entity_poly.type
_entity_poly.pdbx_seq_one_letter_code
_entity_poly.pdbx_strand_id
1 'polypeptide(L)'
;MDYSTHNTVHNFLAQEALLLDERRFDEWYALLDDEIVYEVPLRISAYHFKDEFPGEAYRILDKKAHIKVRIDRMASGQAWAEVPPSRTLRVIGSVMIEPTEQADVVNVHSATIMYRQRGHDEQGDIIPYRRVDTLKITEQGARLLKRKAILTEAVLRTPNLGVFL
;
A
#
# COMPACT_ATOMS: atom_id res chain seq x y z
N MET A 1 8.93 18.18 -14.85
CA MET A 1 9.06 17.68 -13.47
C MET A 1 10.53 17.74 -13.11
N ASP A 2 10.86 18.22 -11.91
CA ASP A 2 12.25 18.31 -11.45
C ASP A 2 12.82 16.91 -11.14
N TYR A 3 14.10 16.71 -11.45
CA TYR A 3 14.87 15.51 -11.12
C TYR A 3 14.89 15.25 -9.60
N SER A 4 14.87 16.31 -8.78
CA SER A 4 14.77 16.21 -7.33
C SER A 4 13.49 15.50 -6.87
N THR A 5 12.33 15.88 -7.45
CA THR A 5 11.04 15.25 -7.15
C THR A 5 11.04 13.78 -7.56
N HIS A 6 11.58 13.46 -8.74
CA HIS A 6 11.67 12.08 -9.22
C HIS A 6 12.46 11.19 -8.25
N ASN A 7 13.65 11.63 -7.82
CA ASN A 7 14.45 10.88 -6.86
C ASN A 7 13.78 10.75 -5.50
N THR A 8 13.11 11.80 -5.03
CA THR A 8 12.37 11.78 -3.77
C THR A 8 11.26 10.73 -3.79
N VAL A 9 10.49 10.65 -4.89
CA VAL A 9 9.44 9.65 -5.05
C VAL A 9 10.01 8.23 -5.11
N HIS A 10 11.06 8.00 -5.90
CA HIS A 10 11.68 6.69 -5.99
C HIS A 10 12.27 6.21 -4.65
N ASN A 11 12.93 7.11 -3.93
CA ASN A 11 13.45 6.84 -2.59
C ASN A 11 12.33 6.54 -1.60
N PHE A 12 11.24 7.31 -1.64
CA PHE A 12 10.06 7.05 -0.80
C PHE A 12 9.49 5.65 -1.03
N LEU A 13 9.27 5.26 -2.29
CA LEU A 13 8.71 3.95 -2.63
C LEU A 13 9.63 2.79 -2.20
N ALA A 14 10.94 2.94 -2.39
CA ALA A 14 11.92 1.95 -1.98
C ALA A 14 12.02 1.84 -0.44
N GLN A 15 12.08 2.97 0.25
CA GLN A 15 12.10 3.03 1.72
C GLN A 15 10.83 2.44 2.32
N GLU A 16 9.66 2.80 1.78
CA GLU A 16 8.38 2.23 2.21
C GLU A 16 8.38 0.70 2.10
N ALA A 17 8.78 0.17 0.95
CA ALA A 17 8.82 -1.27 0.72
C ALA A 17 9.68 -1.98 1.77
N LEU A 18 10.88 -1.45 2.02
CA LEU A 18 11.80 -1.99 3.01
C LEU A 18 11.21 -1.95 4.43
N LEU A 19 10.64 -0.81 4.85
CA LEU A 19 10.06 -0.67 6.18
C LEU A 19 8.91 -1.67 6.39
N LEU A 20 8.05 -1.85 5.39
CA LEU A 20 6.94 -2.79 5.46
C LEU A 20 7.42 -4.26 5.43
N ASP A 21 8.44 -4.57 4.63
CA ASP A 21 9.04 -5.92 4.54
C ASP A 21 9.77 -6.31 5.84
N GLU A 22 10.42 -5.36 6.50
CA GLU A 22 11.10 -5.55 7.79
C GLU A 22 10.16 -5.38 9.00
N ARG A 23 8.85 -5.17 8.78
CA ARG A 23 7.83 -4.94 9.83
C ARG A 23 8.13 -3.74 10.74
N ARG A 24 8.86 -2.74 10.24
CA ARG A 24 9.15 -1.46 10.89
C ARG A 24 7.95 -0.52 10.76
N PHE A 25 6.82 -0.97 11.29
CA PHE A 25 5.52 -0.33 11.08
C PHE A 25 5.41 1.06 11.69
N ASP A 26 6.05 1.32 12.82
CA ASP A 26 6.03 2.65 13.46
C ASP A 26 6.76 3.69 12.60
N GLU A 27 7.87 3.30 11.98
CA GLU A 27 8.62 4.15 11.05
C GLU A 27 7.85 4.38 9.75
N TRP A 28 7.19 3.33 9.22
CA TRP A 28 6.27 3.48 8.09
C TRP A 28 5.10 4.40 8.44
N TYR A 29 4.52 4.26 9.63
CA TYR A 29 3.41 5.09 10.12
C TYR A 29 3.79 6.57 10.19
N ALA A 30 5.04 6.88 10.53
CA ALA A 30 5.54 8.24 10.53
C ALA A 30 5.57 8.86 9.11
N LEU A 31 5.68 8.05 8.04
CA LEU A 31 5.63 8.52 6.65
C LEU A 31 4.22 8.93 6.19
N LEU A 32 3.18 8.59 6.96
CA LEU A 32 1.80 8.89 6.61
C LEU A 32 1.45 10.33 7.00
N ASP A 33 0.75 11.02 6.10
CA ASP A 33 0.13 12.31 6.42
C ASP A 33 -1.00 12.11 7.45
N ASP A 34 -1.26 13.13 8.28
CA ASP A 34 -2.31 13.09 9.30
C ASP A 34 -3.70 12.85 8.73
N GLU A 35 -3.93 13.31 7.49
CA GLU A 35 -5.21 13.18 6.79
C GLU A 35 -5.24 12.00 5.79
N ILE A 36 -4.30 11.04 5.91
CA ILE A 36 -4.20 9.88 5.01
C ILE A 36 -5.54 9.15 4.82
N VAL A 37 -5.90 8.94 3.56
CA VAL A 37 -6.97 8.02 3.13
C VAL A 37 -6.35 6.82 2.41
N TYR A 38 -6.54 5.63 2.99
CA TYR A 38 -6.00 4.38 2.49
C TYR A 38 -7.14 3.48 1.97
N GLU A 39 -7.18 3.30 0.65
CA GLU A 39 -8.27 2.63 -0.06
C GLU A 39 -7.77 1.36 -0.75
N VAL A 40 -8.49 0.25 -0.51
CA VAL A 40 -8.42 -0.96 -1.32
C VAL A 40 -9.85 -1.24 -1.79
N PRO A 41 -10.24 -0.81 -3.01
CA PRO A 41 -11.60 -1.00 -3.50
C PRO A 41 -11.91 -2.49 -3.72
N LEU A 42 -13.20 -2.82 -3.63
CA LEU A 42 -13.70 -4.10 -4.12
C LEU A 42 -13.59 -4.14 -5.65
N ARG A 43 -13.19 -5.29 -6.20
CA ARG A 43 -13.20 -5.56 -7.63
C ARG A 43 -14.14 -6.72 -7.94
N ILE A 44 -14.94 -6.59 -9.00
CA ILE A 44 -15.86 -7.63 -9.47
C ILE A 44 -15.55 -7.97 -10.92
N SER A 45 -15.94 -9.18 -11.34
CA SER A 45 -15.95 -9.53 -12.76
C SER A 45 -17.13 -8.84 -13.44
N ALA A 46 -16.84 -7.97 -14.40
CA ALA A 46 -17.84 -7.23 -15.17
C ALA A 46 -17.54 -7.32 -16.67
N TYR A 47 -18.53 -6.99 -17.51
CA TYR A 47 -18.37 -7.03 -18.97
C TYR A 47 -17.44 -5.92 -19.49
N HIS A 48 -17.44 -4.76 -18.84
CA HIS A 48 -16.53 -3.66 -19.16
C HIS A 48 -15.62 -3.32 -17.97
N PHE A 49 -14.36 -2.96 -18.27
CA PHE A 49 -13.36 -2.62 -17.26
C PHE A 49 -13.81 -1.51 -16.29
N LYS A 50 -14.52 -0.50 -16.80
CA LYS A 50 -15.04 0.61 -15.98
C LYS A 50 -16.07 0.17 -14.93
N ASP A 51 -16.74 -0.97 -15.16
CA ASP A 51 -17.80 -1.49 -14.30
C ASP A 51 -17.27 -2.50 -13.27
N GLU A 52 -15.95 -2.79 -13.27
CA GLU A 52 -15.32 -3.71 -12.31
C GLU A 52 -15.25 -3.17 -10.88
N PHE A 53 -15.54 -1.87 -10.69
CA PHE A 53 -15.49 -1.20 -9.39
C PHE A 53 -16.90 -0.73 -8.99
N PRO A 54 -17.60 -1.48 -8.13
CA PRO A 54 -18.97 -1.14 -7.72
C PRO A 54 -18.95 0.02 -6.71
N GLY A 55 -18.73 1.24 -7.21
CA GLY A 55 -18.83 2.49 -6.45
C GLY A 55 -18.09 2.48 -5.10
N GLU A 56 -18.81 2.79 -4.03
CA GLU A 56 -18.30 2.91 -2.65
C GLU A 56 -18.14 1.56 -1.92
N ALA A 57 -17.70 0.52 -2.61
CA ALA A 57 -17.41 -0.78 -2.01
C ALA A 57 -15.89 -0.95 -1.81
N TYR A 58 -15.48 -1.22 -0.57
CA TYR A 58 -14.06 -1.33 -0.20
C TYR A 58 -13.78 -2.63 0.56
N ARG A 59 -12.60 -3.21 0.29
CA ARG A 59 -11.98 -4.22 1.15
C ARG A 59 -11.29 -3.57 2.34
N ILE A 60 -10.68 -2.41 2.12
CA ILE A 60 -10.07 -1.58 3.16
C ILE A 60 -10.41 -0.12 2.84
N LEU A 61 -10.87 0.61 3.85
CA LEU A 61 -11.02 2.07 3.82
C LEU A 61 -10.57 2.60 5.18
N ASP A 62 -9.28 2.88 5.29
CA ASP A 62 -8.64 3.25 6.54
C ASP A 62 -8.27 4.74 6.55
N LYS A 63 -8.49 5.39 7.69
CA LYS A 63 -7.84 6.65 8.07
C LYS A 63 -6.62 6.34 8.92
N LYS A 64 -5.77 7.34 9.20
CA LYS A 64 -4.56 7.16 10.04
C LYS A 64 -4.81 6.42 11.35
N ALA A 65 -5.89 6.77 12.07
CA ALA A 65 -6.26 6.11 13.31
C ALA A 65 -6.57 4.61 13.14
N HIS A 66 -7.23 4.21 12.05
CA HIS A 66 -7.49 2.79 11.76
C HIS A 66 -6.20 2.04 11.46
N ILE A 67 -5.29 2.67 10.70
CA ILE A 67 -3.95 2.13 10.42
C ILE A 67 -3.20 1.90 11.74
N LYS A 68 -3.25 2.86 12.68
CA LYS A 68 -2.62 2.71 14.00
C LYS A 68 -3.17 1.52 14.78
N VAL A 69 -4.49 1.34 14.80
CA VAL A 69 -5.13 0.16 15.44
C VAL A 69 -4.65 -1.15 14.82
N ARG A 70 -4.46 -1.20 13.49
CA ARG A 70 -3.92 -2.39 12.81
C ARG A 70 -2.47 -2.67 13.22
N ILE A 71 -1.63 -1.63 13.30
CA ILE A 71 -0.24 -1.74 13.78
C ILE A 71 -0.21 -2.25 15.23
N ASP A 72 -0.99 -1.65 16.11
CA ASP A 72 -1.05 -2.03 17.53
C ASP A 72 -1.52 -3.46 17.73
N ARG A 73 -2.48 -3.91 16.91
CA ARG A 73 -2.91 -5.31 16.91
C ARG A 73 -1.79 -6.26 16.49
N MET A 74 -0.95 -5.90 15.53
CA MET A 74 0.20 -6.72 15.14
C MET A 74 1.27 -6.76 16.24
N ALA A 75 1.44 -5.67 16.99
CA ALA A 75 2.39 -5.58 18.10
C ALA A 75 1.92 -6.33 19.37
N SER A 76 0.62 -6.54 19.56
CA SER A 76 0.08 -7.13 20.79
C SER A 76 0.37 -8.63 20.98
N GLY A 77 0.88 -9.31 19.94
CA GLY A 77 1.07 -10.77 19.96
C GLY A 77 -0.25 -11.57 19.89
N GLN A 78 -1.40 -10.91 19.79
CA GLN A 78 -2.73 -11.55 19.69
C GLN A 78 -3.28 -11.54 18.26
N ALA A 79 -2.53 -10.99 17.29
CA ALA A 79 -2.81 -11.15 15.88
C ALA A 79 -2.46 -12.57 15.43
N TRP A 80 -3.30 -13.57 15.75
CA TRP A 80 -3.06 -14.97 15.39
C TRP A 80 -2.83 -15.20 13.88
N ALA A 81 -3.40 -14.33 13.04
CA ALA A 81 -3.13 -14.32 11.59
C ALA A 81 -1.67 -13.97 11.23
N GLU A 82 -0.95 -13.31 12.13
CA GLU A 82 0.43 -12.81 12.00
C GLU A 82 1.35 -13.35 13.11
N VAL A 83 0.96 -14.47 13.73
CA VAL A 83 1.78 -15.23 14.68
C VAL A 83 1.81 -16.69 14.22
N PRO A 84 2.92 -17.16 13.61
CA PRO A 84 4.16 -16.43 13.30
C PRO A 84 3.99 -15.35 12.22
N PRO A 85 4.87 -14.32 12.20
CA PRO A 85 4.75 -13.17 11.30
C PRO A 85 4.87 -13.57 9.83
N SER A 86 4.09 -12.90 8.99
CA SER A 86 4.28 -12.95 7.54
C SER A 86 5.66 -12.39 7.17
N ARG A 87 6.37 -13.12 6.30
CA ARG A 87 7.57 -12.68 5.60
C ARG A 87 7.14 -12.13 4.24
N THR A 88 7.32 -10.83 4.02
CA THR A 88 6.95 -10.19 2.76
C THR A 88 8.16 -9.73 1.98
N LEU A 89 8.00 -9.67 0.66
CA LEU A 89 8.93 -9.02 -0.25
C LEU A 89 8.13 -8.25 -1.28
N ARG A 90 8.40 -6.95 -1.44
CA ARG A 90 7.73 -6.08 -2.42
C ARG A 90 8.67 -5.67 -3.55
N VAL A 91 8.28 -5.97 -4.78
CA VAL A 91 8.94 -5.46 -5.99
C VAL A 91 8.05 -4.39 -6.60
N ILE A 92 8.56 -3.16 -6.66
CA ILE A 92 7.85 -2.00 -7.21
C ILE A 92 8.41 -1.65 -8.58
N GLY A 93 7.53 -1.42 -9.55
CA GLY A 93 7.89 -1.06 -10.91
C GLY A 93 6.82 -0.23 -11.60
N SER A 94 7.01 0.06 -12.89
CA SER A 94 6.11 0.87 -13.71
C SER A 94 5.72 2.20 -13.03
N VAL A 95 6.72 2.85 -12.43
CA VAL A 95 6.54 4.10 -11.70
C VAL A 95 6.32 5.23 -12.70
N MET A 96 5.23 5.97 -12.53
CA MET A 96 4.91 7.17 -13.30
C MET A 96 4.44 8.24 -12.33
N ILE A 97 4.96 9.45 -12.50
CA ILE A 97 4.67 10.58 -11.62
C ILE A 97 3.92 11.63 -12.45
N GLU A 98 2.80 12.09 -11.93
CA GLU A 98 1.94 13.11 -12.53
C GLU A 98 1.87 14.32 -11.59
N PRO A 99 2.11 15.54 -12.08
CA PRO A 99 1.93 16.74 -11.28
C PRO A 99 0.45 16.94 -10.94
N THR A 100 0.19 17.61 -9.81
CA THR A 100 -1.16 18.10 -9.48
C THR A 100 -1.23 19.63 -9.63
N GLU A 101 -2.38 20.22 -9.33
CA GLU A 101 -2.52 21.68 -9.26
C GLU A 101 -1.71 22.30 -8.11
N GLN A 102 -1.40 21.50 -7.08
CA GLN A 102 -0.55 21.90 -5.97
C GLN A 102 0.91 21.56 -6.29
N ALA A 103 1.79 22.56 -6.21
CA ALA A 103 3.18 22.43 -6.67
C ALA A 103 3.99 21.38 -5.88
N ASP A 104 3.67 21.18 -4.60
CA ASP A 104 4.31 20.24 -3.70
C ASP A 104 3.60 18.88 -3.62
N VAL A 105 2.56 18.65 -4.43
CA VAL A 105 1.80 17.40 -4.43
C VAL A 105 1.84 16.73 -5.79
N VAL A 106 2.12 15.43 -5.79
CA VAL A 106 2.19 14.60 -6.99
C VAL A 106 1.34 13.35 -6.85
N ASN A 107 0.78 12.88 -7.96
CA ASN A 107 0.21 11.55 -8.05
C ASN A 107 1.27 10.58 -8.59
N VAL A 108 1.36 9.41 -7.98
CA VAL A 108 2.36 8.39 -8.31
C VAL A 108 1.63 7.09 -8.61
N HIS A 109 1.69 6.68 -9.87
CA HIS A 109 1.24 5.38 -10.31
C HIS A 109 2.38 4.39 -10.17
N SER A 110 2.12 3.23 -9.58
CA SER A 110 3.09 2.13 -9.54
C SER A 110 2.41 0.78 -9.68
N ALA A 111 3.15 -0.22 -10.14
CA ALA A 111 2.77 -1.62 -10.05
C ALA A 111 3.61 -2.28 -8.96
N THR A 112 3.01 -3.17 -8.18
CA THR A 112 3.68 -3.90 -7.10
C THR A 112 3.34 -5.38 -7.20
N ILE A 113 4.38 -6.20 -7.12
CA ILE A 113 4.25 -7.64 -6.87
C ILE A 113 4.73 -7.86 -5.44
N MET A 114 3.81 -8.29 -4.57
CA MET A 114 4.15 -8.66 -3.19
C MET A 114 4.13 -10.17 -3.07
N TYR A 115 5.25 -10.75 -2.66
CA TYR A 115 5.30 -12.11 -2.17
C TYR A 115 5.06 -12.11 -0.67
N ARG A 116 4.28 -13.08 -0.18
CA ARG A 116 4.05 -13.30 1.25
C ARG A 116 4.16 -14.77 1.59
N GLN A 117 5.12 -15.13 2.43
CA GLN A 117 5.18 -16.45 3.05
C GLN A 117 4.71 -16.34 4.50
N ARG A 118 3.85 -17.25 4.95
CA ARG A 118 3.49 -17.39 6.37
C ARG A 118 3.84 -18.77 6.96
N GLY A 119 4.39 -18.77 8.18
CA GLY A 119 4.56 -19.98 8.98
C GLY A 119 5.29 -21.13 8.28
N HIS A 120 4.60 -22.27 8.16
CA HIS A 120 5.06 -23.48 7.49
C HIS A 120 4.36 -23.75 6.16
N ASP A 121 3.60 -22.76 5.63
CA ASP A 121 2.86 -22.92 4.38
C ASP A 121 3.85 -23.32 3.25
N GLU A 122 3.56 -24.43 2.57
CA GLU A 122 4.47 -25.02 1.56
C GLU A 122 4.77 -24.04 0.41
N GLN A 123 3.83 -23.16 0.10
CA GLN A 123 3.96 -22.12 -0.92
C GLN A 123 3.45 -20.78 -0.37
N GLY A 124 4.17 -19.70 -0.67
CA GLY A 124 3.74 -18.34 -0.34
C GLY A 124 2.75 -17.79 -1.37
N ASP A 125 2.02 -16.76 -0.99
CA ASP A 125 1.08 -16.06 -1.87
C ASP A 125 1.80 -14.98 -2.69
N ILE A 126 1.40 -14.83 -3.95
CA ILE A 126 1.74 -13.66 -4.77
C ILE A 126 0.49 -12.78 -4.85
N ILE A 127 0.62 -11.53 -4.42
CA ILE A 127 -0.46 -10.54 -4.38
C ILE A 127 -0.04 -9.38 -5.31
N PRO A 128 -0.50 -9.38 -6.59
CA PRO A 128 -0.22 -8.31 -7.52
C PRO A 128 -1.26 -7.20 -7.42
N TYR A 129 -0.79 -5.95 -7.50
CA TYR A 129 -1.67 -4.79 -7.49
C TYR A 129 -1.02 -3.58 -8.14
N ARG A 130 -1.86 -2.65 -8.58
CA ARG A 130 -1.41 -1.28 -8.91
C ARG A 130 -1.75 -0.35 -7.76
N ARG A 131 -0.97 0.71 -7.60
CA ARG A 131 -1.27 1.80 -6.67
C ARG A 131 -1.33 3.12 -7.40
N VAL A 132 -2.24 3.97 -6.94
CA VAL A 132 -2.22 5.40 -7.19
C VAL A 132 -2.05 6.07 -5.83
N ASP A 133 -0.88 6.62 -5.60
CA ASP A 133 -0.52 7.30 -4.36
C ASP A 133 -0.50 8.81 -4.59
N THR A 134 -1.04 9.60 -3.68
CA THR A 134 -0.83 11.04 -3.65
C THR A 134 0.22 11.34 -2.59
N LEU A 135 1.35 11.91 -3.02
CA LEU A 135 2.47 12.24 -2.16
C LEU A 135 2.64 13.75 -2.07
N LYS A 136 2.84 14.25 -0.84
CA LYS A 136 3.26 15.63 -0.57
C LYS A 136 4.75 15.65 -0.34
N ILE A 137 5.45 16.44 -1.12
CA ILE A 137 6.89 16.62 -1.09
C ILE A 137 7.18 17.72 -0.07
N THR A 138 7.88 17.37 1.01
CA THR A 138 8.30 18.31 2.05
C THR A 138 9.82 18.39 2.12
N GLU A 139 10.35 19.37 2.83
CA GLU A 139 11.79 19.48 3.08
C GLU A 139 12.35 18.24 3.82
N GLN A 140 11.50 17.57 4.62
CA GLN A 140 11.85 16.37 5.38
C GLN A 140 11.60 15.06 4.61
N GLY A 141 11.23 15.14 3.33
CA GLY A 141 10.90 13.99 2.48
C GLY A 141 9.42 13.93 2.08
N ALA A 142 9.03 12.86 1.40
CA ALA A 142 7.64 12.68 0.98
C ALA A 142 6.75 12.14 2.11
N ARG A 143 5.50 12.59 2.15
CA ARG A 143 4.43 12.05 2.99
C ARG A 143 3.31 11.47 2.13
N LEU A 144 2.74 10.34 2.55
CA LEU A 144 1.62 9.69 1.87
C LEU A 144 0.29 10.31 2.32
N LEU A 145 -0.41 10.98 1.40
CA LEU A 145 -1.70 11.65 1.65
C LEU A 145 -2.88 10.78 1.23
N LYS A 146 -2.71 10.00 0.17
CA LYS A 146 -3.72 9.06 -0.28
C LYS A 146 -3.05 7.85 -0.88
N ARG A 147 -3.60 6.67 -0.62
CA ARG A 147 -3.29 5.45 -1.37
C ARG A 147 -4.57 4.84 -1.89
N LYS A 148 -4.60 4.51 -3.17
CA LYS A 148 -5.58 3.60 -3.76
C LYS A 148 -4.86 2.38 -4.33
N ALA A 149 -4.89 1.27 -3.62
CA ALA A 149 -4.29 0.01 -4.05
C ALA A 149 -5.35 -0.90 -4.71
N ILE A 150 -5.19 -1.11 -6.01
CA ILE A 150 -6.09 -1.84 -6.88
C ILE A 150 -5.53 -3.24 -7.10
N LEU A 151 -6.12 -4.22 -6.41
CA LEU A 151 -5.79 -5.64 -6.60
C LEU A 151 -6.14 -6.11 -8.01
N THR A 152 -5.36 -7.06 -8.54
CA THR A 152 -5.63 -7.67 -9.84
C THR A 152 -6.76 -8.69 -9.82
N GLU A 153 -7.23 -9.10 -8.64
CA GLU A 153 -8.18 -10.20 -8.45
C GLU A 153 -9.54 -9.70 -7.95
N ALA A 154 -10.63 -10.26 -8.48
CA ALA A 154 -11.98 -10.03 -7.95
C ALA A 154 -12.23 -10.85 -6.66
N VAL A 155 -11.85 -12.13 -6.70
CA VAL A 155 -11.85 -13.05 -5.56
C VAL A 155 -10.42 -13.20 -5.06
N LEU A 156 -10.18 -12.92 -3.77
CA LEU A 156 -8.86 -13.07 -3.18
C LEU A 156 -8.49 -14.55 -3.11
N ARG A 157 -7.35 -14.91 -3.68
CA ARG A 157 -6.79 -16.26 -3.51
C ARG A 157 -6.01 -16.42 -2.21
N THR A 158 -5.60 -15.30 -1.62
CA THR A 158 -4.96 -15.26 -0.32
C THR A 158 -5.99 -15.40 0.81
N PRO A 159 -5.69 -16.14 1.90
CA PRO A 159 -6.66 -16.37 2.99
C PRO A 159 -7.06 -15.11 3.75
N ASN A 160 -6.23 -14.05 3.72
CA ASN A 160 -6.51 -12.76 4.32
C ASN A 160 -5.61 -11.66 3.74
N LEU A 161 -5.97 -10.40 3.97
CA LEU A 161 -5.12 -9.22 3.71
C LEU A 161 -4.58 -8.61 5.01
N GLY A 162 -3.94 -9.43 5.85
CA GLY A 162 -3.26 -9.02 7.09
C GLY A 162 -1.99 -8.18 6.88
N VAL A 163 -1.82 -7.59 5.70
CA VAL A 163 -0.64 -6.88 5.22
C VAL A 163 -1.04 -5.50 4.70
N PHE A 164 -0.08 -4.57 4.63
CA PHE A 164 -0.26 -3.29 3.95
C PHE A 164 0.17 -3.41 2.48
N LEU A 165 -0.70 -2.99 1.56
CA LEU A 165 -0.45 -2.85 0.13
C LEU A 165 0.21 -1.50 -0.19
#